data_AF-W0BE04-F1
#
_entry.id   AF-W0BE04-F1
#
_cell.length_a   1.000
_cell.length_b   1.000
_cell.length_c   1.000
_cell.angle_alpha   90.00
_cell.angle_beta   90.00
_cell.angle_gamma   90.00
#
_symmetry.space_group_name_H-M   'P 1'
#
loop_
_entity.id
_entity.type
_entity.pdbx_description
1 polymer ?
#
loop_
_entity_poly.entity_id
_entity_poly.type
_entity_poly.pdbx_seq_one_letter_code
_entity_poly.pdbx_strand_id
1 'polypeptide(L)'
;MNLQTIKSLDGKVEYVLLPVAAYKALRHQITEQLRQTQESDDYEVFDPSDYVDNPVALARIQAGLTQEELAKLMDVTQAYISKIENQKKVSVKLLNKVNKALGEK
;
A
#
# COMPACT_ATOMS: atom_id res chain seq x y z
N MET A 1 -7.24 38.81 -6.65
CA MET A 1 -7.67 37.39 -6.61
C MET A 1 -8.05 37.07 -5.18
N ASN A 2 -9.32 36.75 -4.90
CA ASN A 2 -9.78 36.47 -3.54
C ASN A 2 -9.79 34.96 -3.34
N LEU A 3 -8.74 34.42 -2.71
CA LEU A 3 -8.65 32.99 -2.40
C LEU A 3 -9.47 32.71 -1.14
N GLN A 4 -10.40 31.76 -1.24
CA GLN A 4 -11.16 31.33 -0.07
C GLN A 4 -10.27 30.49 0.84
N THR A 5 -10.33 30.75 2.14
CA THR A 5 -9.51 30.09 3.15
C THR A 5 -10.37 29.36 4.16
N ILE A 6 -9.93 28.18 4.58
CA ILE A 6 -10.52 27.41 5.68
C ILE A 6 -9.65 27.64 6.91
N LYS A 7 -10.30 27.97 8.02
CA LYS A 7 -9.64 28.24 9.30
C LYS A 7 -9.80 27.06 10.24
N SER A 8 -8.77 26.81 11.05
CA SER A 8 -8.78 25.90 12.19
C SER A 8 -9.67 26.44 13.32
N LEU A 9 -9.92 25.62 14.35
CA LEU A 9 -10.74 25.99 15.51
C LEU A 9 -10.15 27.15 16.34
N ASP A 10 -8.82 27.34 16.31
CA ASP A 10 -8.12 28.48 16.92
C ASP A 10 -8.10 29.73 16.01
N GLY A 11 -8.77 29.68 14.86
CA GLY A 11 -8.96 30.82 13.95
C GLY A 11 -7.80 31.08 12.99
N LYS A 12 -6.75 30.25 13.00
CA LYS A 12 -5.65 30.34 12.03
C LYS A 12 -6.07 29.81 10.68
N VAL A 13 -5.55 30.40 9.60
CA VAL A 13 -5.80 29.88 8.25
C VAL A 13 -4.96 28.63 8.06
N GLU A 14 -5.63 27.50 7.85
CA GLU A 14 -4.98 26.20 7.73
C GLU A 14 -4.95 25.74 6.27
N TYR A 15 -6.01 26.01 5.51
CA TYR A 15 -6.10 25.63 4.10
C TYR A 15 -6.57 26.77 3.21
N VAL A 16 -6.22 26.69 1.92
CA VAL A 16 -6.66 27.60 0.86
C VAL A 16 -7.30 26.83 -0.29
N LEU A 17 -8.41 27.33 -0.81
CA LEU A 17 -9.10 26.76 -1.95
C LEU A 17 -8.50 27.29 -3.26
N LEU A 18 -7.97 26.38 -4.07
CA LEU A 18 -7.36 26.69 -5.35
C LEU A 18 -8.25 26.23 -6.51
N PRO A 19 -8.46 27.06 -7.56
CA PRO A 19 -9.03 26.60 -8.80
C PRO A 19 -8.24 25.41 -9.36
N VAL A 20 -8.93 24.42 -9.92
CA VAL A 20 -8.33 23.15 -10.37
C VAL A 20 -7.16 23.36 -11.35
N ALA A 21 -7.26 24.36 -12.24
CA ALA A 21 -6.18 24.69 -13.17
C ALA A 21 -4.90 25.15 -12.46
N ALA A 22 -5.04 25.99 -11.42
CA ALA A 22 -3.92 26.45 -10.61
C ALA A 22 -3.31 25.31 -9.79
N TYR A 23 -4.15 24.46 -9.18
CA TYR A 23 -3.69 23.26 -8.49
C TYR A 23 -2.89 22.34 -9.41
N LYS A 24 -3.41 22.03 -10.61
CA LYS A 24 -2.71 21.16 -11.58
C LYS A 24 -1.36 21.72 -12.00
N ALA A 25 -1.27 23.04 -12.20
CA ALA A 25 -0.01 23.71 -12.55
C ALA A 25 1.02 23.65 -11.41
N LEU A 26 0.59 23.74 -10.16
CA LEU A 26 1.46 23.79 -8.98
C LEU A 26 1.64 22.42 -8.28
N ARG A 27 0.93 21.39 -8.72
CA ARG A 27 0.84 20.08 -8.03
C ARG A 27 2.21 19.50 -7.70
N HIS A 28 3.14 19.52 -8.65
CA HIS A 28 4.48 18.96 -8.44
C HIS A 28 5.23 19.68 -7.30
N GLN A 29 5.17 21.02 -7.27
CA GLN A 29 5.84 21.82 -6.23
C GLN A 29 5.19 21.62 -4.87
N ILE A 30 3.85 21.56 -4.83
CA ILE A 30 3.09 21.28 -3.60
C ILE A 30 3.48 19.89 -3.06
N THR A 31 3.50 18.85 -3.90
CA THR A 31 3.88 17.49 -3.48
C THR A 31 5.32 17.42 -2.96
N GLU A 32 6.25 18.12 -3.58
CA GLU A 32 7.65 18.12 -3.15
C GLU A 32 7.84 18.83 -1.79
N GLN A 33 7.19 19.97 -1.59
CA GLN A 33 7.23 20.66 -0.29
C GLN A 33 6.57 19.85 0.83
N LEU A 34 5.44 19.19 0.53
CA LEU A 34 4.79 18.31 1.49
C LEU A 34 5.67 17.11 1.85
N ARG A 35 6.41 16.53 0.91
CA ARG A 35 7.38 15.46 1.20
C ARG A 35 8.48 15.91 2.17
N GLN A 36 9.02 17.11 1.97
CA GLN A 36 10.03 17.70 2.86
C GLN A 36 9.49 18.01 4.27
N THR A 37 8.17 18.16 4.40
CA THR A 37 7.50 18.44 5.68
C THR A 37 7.01 17.15 6.36
N GLN A 38 6.80 16.08 5.60
CA GLN A 38 6.33 14.77 6.09
C GLN A 38 7.42 13.89 6.73
N GLU A 39 8.68 14.34 6.80
CA GLU A 39 9.68 13.67 7.65
C GLU A 39 9.42 13.91 9.16
N SER A 40 8.49 14.80 9.53
CA SER A 40 8.00 14.96 10.90
C SER A 40 6.56 14.46 11.07
N ASP A 41 6.44 13.25 11.64
CA ASP A 41 5.57 12.95 12.79
C ASP A 41 4.12 12.43 12.67
N ASP A 42 3.56 11.95 11.55
CA ASP A 42 2.22 11.28 11.63
C ASP A 42 1.86 10.23 10.57
N TYR A 43 2.75 9.85 9.65
CA TYR A 43 2.45 8.83 8.62
C TYR A 43 3.36 7.61 8.78
N GLU A 44 2.85 6.55 9.41
CA GLU A 44 3.54 5.27 9.46
C GLU A 44 3.48 4.58 8.09
N VAL A 45 4.64 4.08 7.64
CA VAL A 45 4.72 3.25 6.43
C VAL A 45 4.01 1.92 6.73
N PHE A 46 2.95 1.61 5.98
CA PHE A 46 2.27 0.33 6.10
C PHE A 46 3.17 -0.81 5.64
N ASP A 47 3.69 -1.59 6.59
CA ASP A 47 4.37 -2.86 6.32
C ASP A 47 3.39 -4.03 6.55
N PRO A 48 3.02 -4.78 5.50
CA PRO A 48 2.18 -5.97 5.64
C PRO A 48 2.73 -7.01 6.63
N SER A 49 4.05 -7.01 6.88
CA SER A 49 4.71 -7.92 7.82
C SER A 49 4.24 -7.71 9.26
N ASP A 50 3.72 -6.54 9.60
CA ASP A 50 3.20 -6.22 10.94
C ASP A 50 1.83 -6.87 11.22
N TYR A 51 1.14 -7.31 10.17
CA TYR A 51 -0.24 -7.82 10.26
C TYR A 51 -0.41 -9.24 9.73
N VAL A 52 0.62 -9.80 9.07
CA VAL A 52 0.52 -11.06 8.34
C VAL A 52 1.61 -12.04 8.76
N ASP A 53 1.24 -12.96 9.67
CA ASP A 53 2.15 -14.00 10.16
C ASP A 53 2.49 -15.06 9.09
N ASN A 54 1.56 -15.31 8.16
CA ASN A 54 1.73 -16.38 7.19
C ASN A 54 2.67 -15.92 6.05
N PRO A 55 3.82 -16.58 5.85
CA PRO A 55 4.81 -16.14 4.88
C PRO A 55 4.32 -16.24 3.42
N VAL A 56 3.35 -17.11 3.12
CA VAL A 56 2.73 -17.19 1.78
C VAL A 56 1.82 -16.00 1.54
N ALA A 57 0.97 -15.67 2.51
CA ALA A 57 0.10 -14.51 2.43
C ALA A 57 0.91 -13.22 2.33
N LEU A 58 1.99 -13.11 3.12
CA LEU A 58 2.89 -11.97 3.10
C LEU A 58 3.53 -11.79 1.71
N ALA A 59 4.15 -12.85 1.17
CA ALA A 59 4.77 -12.82 -0.15
C ALA A 59 3.75 -12.46 -1.26
N ARG A 60 2.53 -12.97 -1.17
CA ARG A 60 1.45 -12.66 -2.12
C ARG A 60 1.06 -11.17 -2.06
N ILE A 61 0.89 -10.63 -0.85
CA ILE A 61 0.50 -9.22 -0.64
C ILE A 61 1.61 -8.29 -1.11
N GLN A 62 2.87 -8.61 -0.81
CA GLN A 62 4.04 -7.86 -1.29
C GLN A 62 4.15 -7.90 -2.82
N ALA A 63 3.74 -9.00 -3.46
CA ALA A 63 3.64 -9.10 -4.92
C ALA A 63 2.40 -8.43 -5.53
N GLY A 64 1.49 -7.87 -4.71
CA GLY A 64 0.28 -7.20 -5.15
C GLY A 64 -0.76 -8.11 -5.81
N LEU A 65 -0.78 -9.40 -5.45
CA LEU A 65 -1.66 -10.40 -6.07
C LEU A 65 -2.85 -10.78 -5.18
N THR A 66 -3.97 -11.10 -5.83
CA THR A 66 -5.10 -11.80 -5.21
C THR A 66 -4.81 -13.28 -5.03
N GLN A 67 -5.58 -13.97 -4.17
CA GLN A 67 -5.46 -15.42 -4.00
C GLN A 67 -5.76 -16.18 -5.29
N GLU A 68 -6.68 -15.69 -6.12
CA GLU A 68 -7.01 -16.30 -7.41
C GLU A 68 -5.86 -16.18 -8.42
N GLU A 69 -5.18 -15.04 -8.44
CA GLU A 69 -4.03 -14.84 -9.33
C GLU A 69 -2.85 -15.72 -8.91
N LEU A 70 -2.56 -15.81 -7.61
CA LEU A 70 -1.55 -16.74 -7.12
C LEU A 70 -1.91 -18.20 -7.43
N ALA A 71 -3.20 -18.56 -7.30
CA ALA A 71 -3.68 -19.90 -7.62
C ALA A 71 -3.44 -20.25 -9.11
N LYS A 72 -3.72 -19.30 -10.01
CA LYS A 72 -3.45 -19.45 -11.46
C LYS A 72 -1.96 -19.61 -11.74
N LEU A 73 -1.09 -18.81 -11.11
CA LEU A 73 0.37 -18.93 -11.29
C LEU A 73 0.92 -20.27 -10.80
N MET A 74 0.31 -20.83 -9.75
CA MET A 74 0.76 -22.08 -9.14
C MET A 74 0.08 -23.34 -9.69
N ASP A 75 -0.87 -23.18 -10.63
CA ASP A 75 -1.74 -24.23 -11.16
C ASP A 75 -2.45 -25.04 -10.05
N VAL A 76 -3.10 -24.32 -9.13
CA VAL A 76 -3.86 -24.89 -8.01
C VAL A 76 -5.20 -24.17 -7.85
N THR A 77 -6.06 -24.66 -6.96
CA THR A 77 -7.34 -24.01 -6.67
C THR A 77 -7.16 -22.82 -5.71
N GLN A 78 -8.03 -21.81 -5.82
CA GLN A 78 -8.05 -20.70 -4.85
C GLN A 78 -8.32 -21.20 -3.41
N ALA A 79 -9.16 -22.22 -3.26
CA ALA A 79 -9.41 -22.86 -1.96
C ALA A 79 -8.13 -23.46 -1.34
N TYR A 80 -7.21 -23.99 -2.17
CA TYR A 80 -5.91 -24.46 -1.70
C TYR A 80 -5.04 -23.31 -1.18
N ILE A 81 -4.99 -22.19 -1.91
CA ILE A 81 -4.28 -20.97 -1.47
C ILE A 81 -4.85 -20.45 -0.14
N SER A 82 -6.17 -20.32 -0.04
CA SER A 82 -6.83 -19.93 1.21
C SER A 82 -6.49 -20.88 2.37
N LYS A 83 -6.45 -22.19 2.11
CA LYS A 83 -6.08 -23.19 3.12
C LYS A 83 -4.63 -23.04 3.59
N ILE A 84 -3.67 -22.74 2.72
CA ILE A 84 -2.26 -22.61 3.11
C ILE A 84 -1.96 -21.28 3.79
N GLU A 85 -2.70 -20.21 3.45
CA GLU A 85 -2.58 -18.90 4.10
C GLU A 85 -3.16 -18.90 5.52
N ASN A 86 -4.16 -19.74 5.79
CA ASN A 86 -4.73 -19.92 7.13
C ASN A 86 -3.96 -20.90 8.03
N GLN A 87 -2.90 -21.55 7.54
CA GLN A 87 -2.09 -22.46 8.35
C GLN A 87 -1.06 -21.70 9.19
N LYS A 88 -0.89 -22.11 10.46
CA LYS A 88 0.14 -21.54 11.36
C LYS A 88 1.57 -21.90 10.94
N LYS A 89 1.77 -23.02 10.27
CA LYS A 89 3.09 -23.49 9.84
C LYS A 89 3.05 -23.80 8.35
N VAL A 90 3.91 -23.11 7.61
CA VAL A 90 4.13 -23.35 6.18
C VAL A 90 5.46 -24.07 6.03
N SER A 91 5.49 -25.14 5.23
CA SER A 91 6.75 -25.82 4.93
C SER A 91 7.65 -24.95 4.05
N VAL A 92 8.97 -24.99 4.28
CA VAL A 92 9.96 -24.27 3.46
C VAL A 92 9.84 -24.64 1.97
N LYS A 93 9.53 -25.91 1.68
CA LYS A 93 9.31 -26.40 0.31
C LYS A 93 8.14 -25.68 -0.38
N LEU A 94 7.05 -25.45 0.34
CA LEU A 94 5.88 -24.74 -0.20
C LEU A 94 6.20 -23.26 -0.43
N LEU A 95 6.86 -22.62 0.53
CA LEU A 95 7.27 -21.21 0.40
C LEU A 95 8.20 -21.00 -0.80
N ASN A 96 9.18 -21.89 -1.00
CA ASN A 96 10.05 -21.85 -2.17
C ASN A 96 9.28 -21.99 -3.49
N LYS A 97 8.24 -22.84 -3.53
CA LYS A 97 7.38 -22.99 -4.72
C LYS A 97 6.61 -21.69 -5.01
N VAL A 98 6.08 -21.04 -3.97
CA VAL A 98 5.40 -19.75 -4.08
C VAL A 98 6.36 -18.69 -4.60
N ASN A 99 7.53 -18.53 -3.98
CA ASN A 99 8.53 -17.54 -4.38
C ASN A 99 9.00 -17.75 -5.83
N LYS A 100 9.15 -19.01 -6.26
CA LYS A 100 9.46 -19.32 -7.66
C LYS A 100 8.36 -18.84 -8.61
N ALA A 101 7.10 -19.13 -8.29
CA ALA A 101 5.95 -18.69 -9.10
C ALA A 101 5.80 -17.16 -9.13
N LEU A 102 6.23 -16.46 -8.08
CA LEU A 102 6.22 -14.99 -8.03
C LEU A 102 7.41 -14.34 -8.75
N GLY A 103 8.57 -15.01 -8.78
CA GLY A 103 9.82 -14.50 -9.36
C GLY A 103 10.00 -14.76 -10.85
N GLU A 104 9.18 -15.60 -11.48
CA GLU A 104 9.20 -15.87 -12.93
C GLU A 104 8.47 -14.77 -13.76
N LYS A 105 8.39 -13.54 -13.25
CA LYS A 105 7.70 -12.42 -13.90
C LYS A 105 8.61 -11.61 -14.83
#